data_AF-A0A1W1CXH2-F1
#
_entry.id   AF-A0A1W1CXH2-F1
#
_cell.length_a   1.000
_cell.length_b   1.000
_cell.length_c   1.000
_cell.angle_alpha   90.00
_cell.angle_beta   90.00
_cell.angle_gamma   90.00
#
_symmetry.space_group_name_H-M   'P 1'
#
loop_
_entity.id
_entity.type
_entity.pdbx_description
1 polymer ?
#
loop_
_entity_poly.entity_id
_entity_poly.type
_entity_poly.pdbx_seq_one_letter_code
_entity_poly.pdbx_strand_id
1 'polypeptide(L)'
;MELKDVILSTLAEMEEERPLENNEEETIISEDIATETVVVVEENKRETSKVAIESELIYLDSIRERLLVLFEGFQAPNNANIEAKIDMTLNFLEYTLATIDERVEKLEREAIVNGTI
;
A
#
# COMPACT_ATOMS: atom_id res chain seq x y z
N MET A 1 -28.56 5.50 -22.99
CA MET A 1 -28.07 5.88 -21.66
C MET A 1 -26.70 6.50 -21.86
N GLU A 2 -26.45 7.67 -21.30
CA GLU A 2 -25.13 8.28 -21.35
C GLU A 2 -24.20 7.56 -20.36
N LEU A 3 -22.90 7.47 -20.68
CA LEU A 3 -21.91 6.76 -19.87
C LEU A 3 -21.88 7.27 -18.41
N LYS A 4 -22.22 8.55 -18.21
CA LYS A 4 -22.33 9.19 -16.91
C LYS A 4 -23.42 8.57 -16.04
N ASP A 5 -24.54 8.17 -16.63
CA ASP A 5 -25.68 7.60 -15.89
C ASP A 5 -25.37 6.17 -15.42
N VAL A 6 -24.61 5.42 -16.22
CA VAL A 6 -24.16 4.07 -15.90
C VAL A 6 -23.18 4.09 -14.73
N ILE A 7 -22.22 5.02 -14.74
CA ILE A 7 -21.23 5.16 -13.65
C ILE A 7 -21.91 5.57 -12.34
N LEU A 8 -22.88 6.48 -12.40
CA LEU A 8 -23.64 6.91 -11.21
C LEU A 8 -24.49 5.77 -10.63
N SER A 9 -25.10 4.93 -11.47
CA SER A 9 -25.85 3.76 -10.97
C SER A 9 -24.93 2.75 -10.29
N THR A 10 -23.74 2.49 -10.84
CA THR A 10 -22.80 1.54 -10.23
C THR A 10 -22.21 2.06 -8.92
N LEU A 11 -21.92 3.36 -8.83
CA LEU A 11 -21.45 3.98 -7.59
C LEU A 11 -22.51 3.94 -6.49
N ALA A 12 -23.79 4.14 -6.83
CA ALA A 12 -24.89 4.05 -5.88
C ALA A 12 -25.08 2.61 -5.37
N GLU A 13 -24.97 1.62 -6.25
CA GLU A 13 -25.12 0.20 -5.92
C GLU A 13 -24.01 -0.28 -4.96
N MET A 14 -22.78 0.21 -5.12
CA MET A 14 -21.65 -0.09 -4.20
C MET A 14 -21.77 0.60 -2.83
N GLU A 15 -22.53 1.68 -2.72
CA GLU A 15 -22.69 2.41 -1.46
C GLU A 15 -23.72 1.74 -0.54
N GLU A 16 -24.69 1.03 -1.12
CA GLU A 16 -25.81 0.37 -0.45
C GLU A 16 -25.41 -0.97 0.22
N GLU A 17 -24.31 -1.59 -0.20
CA GLU A 17 -23.82 -2.88 0.34
C GLU A 17 -22.98 -2.78 1.63
N ARG A 18 -22.89 -1.61 2.27
CA ARG A 18 -22.19 -1.47 3.56
C ARG A 18 -23.13 -1.80 4.73
N PRO A 19 -22.94 -2.92 5.47
CA PRO A 19 -23.76 -3.19 6.64
C PRO A 19 -23.44 -2.19 7.74
N LEU A 20 -24.44 -1.39 8.10
CA LEU A 20 -24.47 -0.58 9.31
C LEU A 20 -24.74 -1.50 10.50
N GLU A 21 -23.69 -1.92 11.20
CA GLU A 21 -23.83 -2.49 12.54
C GLU A 21 -23.22 -1.52 13.58
N ASN A 22 -24.09 -0.67 14.10
CA ASN A 22 -23.98 -0.11 15.44
C ASN A 22 -24.24 -1.25 16.44
N ASN A 23 -23.31 -1.54 17.34
CA ASN A 23 -23.65 -2.15 18.64
C ASN A 23 -22.70 -1.63 19.72
N GLU A 24 -23.29 -0.85 20.62
CA GLU A 24 -22.76 -0.50 21.93
C GLU A 24 -22.77 -1.76 22.81
N GLU A 25 -21.61 -2.24 23.27
CA GLU A 25 -21.55 -3.17 24.39
C GLU A 25 -20.52 -2.67 25.42
N GLU A 26 -21.05 -1.98 26.43
CA GLU A 26 -20.39 -1.84 27.73
C GLU A 26 -20.18 -3.22 28.33
N THR A 27 -18.92 -3.61 28.55
CA THR A 27 -18.59 -4.64 29.54
C THR A 27 -17.55 -4.09 30.51
N ILE A 28 -18.05 -3.69 31.67
CA ILE A 28 -17.30 -3.38 32.88
C ILE A 28 -16.71 -4.70 33.39
N ILE A 29 -15.39 -4.85 33.38
CA ILE A 29 -14.68 -5.85 34.19
C ILE A 29 -13.53 -5.12 34.90
N SER A 30 -13.60 -5.14 36.23
CA SER A 30 -12.76 -4.42 37.20
C SER A 30 -11.33 -4.96 37.30
N GLU A 31 -10.39 -4.00 37.29
CA GLU A 31 -9.10 -3.86 38.02
C GLU A 31 -8.39 -5.14 38.52
N ASP A 32 -7.16 -5.39 38.04
CA ASP A 32 -5.94 -4.91 38.73
C ASP A 32 -4.63 -5.65 38.31
N ILE A 33 -4.65 -6.54 37.31
CA ILE A 33 -3.43 -7.32 36.91
C ILE A 33 -3.19 -7.36 35.38
N ALA A 34 -4.14 -6.93 34.55
CA ALA A 34 -4.04 -7.03 33.08
C ALA A 34 -3.71 -5.70 32.37
N THR A 35 -3.76 -4.57 33.07
CA THR A 35 -3.68 -3.23 32.47
C THR A 35 -2.27 -2.85 32.02
N GLU A 36 -1.22 -3.40 32.61
CA GLU A 36 0.15 -3.08 32.19
C GLU A 36 0.60 -3.89 30.96
N THR A 37 0.07 -5.09 30.77
CA THR A 37 0.36 -5.93 29.59
C THR A 37 -0.53 -5.59 28.39
N VAL A 38 -1.78 -5.17 28.58
CA VAL A 38 -2.68 -4.86 27.46
C VAL A 38 -2.38 -3.47 26.86
N VAL A 39 -2.03 -2.47 27.68
CA VAL A 39 -1.70 -1.12 27.18
C VAL A 39 -0.37 -1.12 26.40
N VAL A 40 0.63 -1.87 26.86
CA VAL A 40 1.92 -2.02 26.16
C VAL A 40 1.76 -2.78 24.83
N VAL A 41 0.81 -3.71 24.73
CA VAL A 41 0.54 -4.48 23.50
C VAL A 41 -0.22 -3.65 22.47
N GLU A 42 -1.18 -2.81 22.88
CA GLU A 42 -1.89 -1.91 21.96
C GLU A 42 -1.02 -0.76 21.44
N GLU A 43 -0.18 -0.16 22.29
CA GLU A 43 0.76 0.89 21.88
C GLU A 43 1.81 0.35 20.91
N ASN A 44 2.39 -0.82 21.19
CA ASN A 44 3.31 -1.49 20.25
C ASN A 44 2.65 -1.80 18.91
N LYS A 45 1.39 -2.22 18.89
CA LYS A 45 0.68 -2.57 17.64
C LYS A 45 0.36 -1.32 16.80
N ARG A 46 0.09 -0.18 17.44
CA ARG A 46 -0.12 1.11 16.76
C ARG A 46 1.18 1.72 16.25
N GLU A 47 2.28 1.57 16.96
CA GLU A 47 3.60 2.04 16.52
C GLU A 47 4.16 1.20 15.37
N THR A 48 4.07 -0.13 15.48
CA THR A 48 4.50 -1.06 14.41
C THR A 48 3.70 -0.87 13.13
N SER A 49 2.39 -0.64 13.20
CA SER A 49 1.56 -0.36 12.02
C SER A 49 1.86 0.99 11.37
N LYS A 50 2.17 2.04 12.15
CA LYS A 50 2.60 3.34 11.59
C LYS A 50 3.94 3.23 10.86
N VAL A 51 4.91 2.53 11.45
CA VAL A 51 6.23 2.32 10.83
C VAL A 51 6.10 1.52 9.53
N ALA A 52 5.24 0.50 9.50
CA ALA A 52 4.96 -0.26 8.29
C ALA A 52 4.40 0.64 7.17
N ILE A 53 3.37 1.46 7.47
CA ILE A 53 2.77 2.39 6.51
C ILE A 53 3.79 3.42 6.00
N GLU A 54 4.60 4.01 6.88
CA GLU A 54 5.63 4.97 6.49
C GLU A 54 6.67 4.33 5.56
N SER A 55 7.08 3.08 5.85
CA SER A 55 8.03 2.36 5.00
C SER A 55 7.46 2.05 3.61
N GLU A 56 6.16 1.74 3.50
CA GLU A 56 5.48 1.59 2.21
C GLU A 56 5.39 2.90 1.43
N LEU A 57 5.04 3.99 2.12
CA LEU A 57 4.98 5.31 1.48
C LEU A 57 6.33 5.68 0.88
N ILE A 58 7.43 5.50 1.62
CA ILE A 58 8.79 5.78 1.14
C ILE A 58 9.14 4.90 -0.07
N TYR A 59 8.81 3.60 -0.01
CA TYR A 59 9.07 2.68 -1.10
C TYR A 59 8.33 3.09 -2.38
N LEU A 60 7.03 3.39 -2.28
CA LEU A 60 6.21 3.83 -3.40
C LEU A 60 6.65 5.19 -3.94
N ASP A 61 7.05 6.12 -3.07
CA ASP A 61 7.62 7.41 -3.48
C ASP A 61 8.87 7.20 -4.34
N SER A 62 9.76 6.29 -3.90
CA SER A 62 10.99 5.98 -4.64
C SER A 62 10.72 5.40 -6.03
N ILE A 63 9.68 4.59 -6.20
CA ILE A 63 9.29 4.05 -7.51
C ILE A 63 8.71 5.17 -8.37
N ARG A 64 7.85 6.02 -7.78
CA ARG A 64 7.26 7.17 -8.48
C ARG A 64 8.33 8.11 -9.01
N GLU A 65 9.30 8.49 -8.20
CA GLU A 65 10.40 9.36 -8.62
C GLU A 65 11.24 8.73 -9.75
N ARG A 66 11.59 7.45 -9.60
CA ARG A 66 12.31 6.70 -10.64
C ARG A 66 11.55 6.67 -11.98
N LEU A 67 10.22 6.47 -11.94
CA LEU A 67 9.38 6.51 -13.14
C LEU A 67 9.32 7.90 -13.76
N LEU A 68 9.22 8.96 -12.96
CA LEU A 68 9.22 10.34 -13.47
C LEU A 68 10.54 10.66 -14.19
N VAL A 69 11.68 10.31 -13.59
CA VAL A 69 13.00 10.48 -14.21
C VAL A 69 13.12 9.68 -15.50
N LEU A 70 12.57 8.46 -15.54
CA LEU A 70 12.52 7.66 -16.77
C LEU A 70 11.74 8.40 -17.86
N PHE A 71 10.54 8.90 -17.55
CA PHE A 71 9.70 9.62 -18.52
C PHE A 71 10.37 10.90 -19.03
N GLU A 72 11.02 11.66 -18.17
CA GLU A 72 11.82 12.83 -18.56
C GLU A 72 12.97 12.43 -19.50
N GLY A 73 13.70 11.37 -19.17
CA GLY A 73 14.79 10.84 -20.01
C GLY A 73 14.32 10.33 -21.38
N PHE A 74 13.08 9.88 -21.49
CA PHE A 74 12.47 9.48 -22.76
C PHE A 74 12.05 10.65 -23.64
N GLN A 75 11.58 11.73 -23.02
CA GLN A 75 11.18 12.95 -23.73
C GLN A 75 12.39 13.81 -24.13
N ALA A 76 13.57 13.50 -23.60
CA ALA A 76 14.78 14.25 -23.87
C ALA A 76 15.14 14.24 -25.38
N PRO A 77 15.42 15.42 -25.99
CA PRO A 77 15.59 15.55 -27.44
C PRO A 77 16.86 14.88 -27.98
N ASN A 78 17.84 14.62 -27.11
CA ASN A 78 19.07 13.89 -27.40
C ASN A 78 18.88 12.36 -27.40
N ASN A 79 17.74 11.85 -26.94
CA ASN A 79 17.44 10.43 -26.87
C ASN A 79 16.60 9.99 -28.07
N ALA A 80 17.12 10.14 -29.30
CA ALA A 80 16.36 9.89 -30.53
C ALA A 80 16.31 8.40 -30.95
N ASN A 81 17.20 7.57 -30.42
CA ASN A 81 17.27 6.16 -30.80
C ASN A 81 16.17 5.34 -30.07
N ILE A 82 15.21 4.83 -30.84
CA ILE A 82 14.08 4.07 -30.30
C ILE A 82 14.48 2.72 -29.73
N GLU A 83 15.46 2.02 -30.32
CA GLU A 83 15.93 0.71 -29.82
C GLU A 83 16.59 0.89 -28.46
N ALA A 84 17.49 1.88 -28.33
CA ALA A 84 18.13 2.20 -27.07
C ALA A 84 17.11 2.61 -25.98
N LYS A 85 16.04 3.31 -26.36
CA LYS A 85 14.93 3.62 -25.44
C LYS A 85 14.24 2.35 -24.97
N ILE A 86 13.85 1.47 -25.88
CA ILE A 86 13.17 0.21 -25.55
C ILE A 86 14.04 -0.64 -24.62
N ASP A 87 15.32 -0.81 -24.95
CA ASP A 87 16.26 -1.58 -24.12
C ASP A 87 16.40 -0.97 -22.72
N MET A 88 16.56 0.36 -22.62
CA MET A 88 16.62 1.05 -21.34
C MET A 88 15.32 0.88 -20.52
N THR A 89 14.18 0.93 -21.20
CA THR A 89 12.86 0.70 -20.57
C THR A 89 12.76 -0.70 -20.01
N LEU A 90 13.15 -1.68 -20.81
CA LEU A 90 13.01 -3.08 -20.47
C LEU A 90 13.88 -3.42 -19.27
N ASN A 91 15.14 -2.99 -19.29
CA ASN A 91 16.05 -3.09 -18.16
C ASN A 91 15.49 -2.41 -16.89
N PHE A 92 14.91 -1.22 -17.05
CA PHE A 92 14.30 -0.50 -15.92
C PHE A 92 13.11 -1.27 -15.34
N LEU A 93 12.24 -1.80 -16.20
CA LEU A 93 11.04 -2.54 -15.78
C LEU A 93 11.43 -3.87 -15.12
N GLU A 94 12.42 -4.58 -15.66
CA GLU A 94 12.96 -5.80 -15.05
C GLU A 94 13.54 -5.52 -13.66
N TYR A 95 14.35 -4.46 -13.53
CA TYR A 95 14.86 -4.04 -12.23
C TYR A 95 13.73 -3.66 -11.27
N THR A 96 12.75 -2.88 -11.74
CA THR A 96 11.62 -2.45 -10.91
C THR A 96 10.82 -3.66 -10.42
N LEU A 97 10.57 -4.63 -11.30
CA LEU A 97 9.90 -5.89 -10.94
C LEU A 97 10.68 -6.65 -9.88
N ALA A 98 11.99 -6.82 -10.05
CA ALA A 98 12.83 -7.47 -9.04
C ALA A 98 12.78 -6.75 -7.68
N THR A 99 12.76 -5.41 -7.67
CA THR A 99 12.61 -4.66 -6.41
C THR A 99 11.22 -4.77 -5.79
N ILE A 100 10.19 -5.05 -6.58
CA ILE A 100 8.84 -5.34 -6.08
C ILE A 100 8.82 -6.73 -5.45
N ASP A 101 9.37 -7.73 -6.12
CA ASP A 101 9.46 -9.10 -5.60
C ASP A 101 10.21 -9.13 -4.26
N GLU A 102 11.36 -8.43 -4.15
CA GLU A 102 12.13 -8.32 -2.91
C GLU A 102 11.30 -7.65 -1.78
N ARG A 103 10.52 -6.61 -2.11
CA ARG A 103 9.68 -5.93 -1.13
C ARG A 103 8.52 -6.82 -0.67
N VAL A 104 7.89 -7.55 -1.59
CA VAL A 104 6.82 -8.51 -1.26
C VAL A 104 7.36 -9.61 -0.35
N GLU A 105 8.49 -10.23 -0.68
CA GLU A 105 9.12 -11.27 0.16
C GLU A 105 9.45 -10.75 1.57
N LYS A 106 9.90 -9.48 1.66
CA LYS A 106 10.13 -8.83 2.95
C LYS A 106 8.83 -8.66 3.74
N LEU A 107 7.75 -8.20 3.12
CA LEU A 107 6.46 -8.02 3.77
C LEU A 107 5.82 -9.35 4.20
N GLU A 108 5.92 -10.40 3.38
CA GLU A 108 5.45 -11.74 3.74
C GLU A 108 6.19 -12.29 4.96
N ARG A 109 7.53 -12.12 5.01
CA ARG A 109 8.32 -12.50 6.19
C ARG A 109 7.92 -11.71 7.43
N GLU A 110 7.73 -10.41 7.31
CA GLU A 110 7.26 -9.57 8.42
C GLU A 110 5.86 -9.99 8.89
N ALA A 111 4.96 -10.34 7.98
CA ALA A 111 3.61 -10.81 8.30
C ALA A 111 3.61 -12.17 9.03
N ILE A 112 4.46 -13.11 8.61
CA ILE A 112 4.66 -14.40 9.28
C ILE A 112 5.22 -14.18 10.70
N VAL A 113 6.23 -13.32 10.85
CA VAL A 113 6.83 -13.00 12.16
C VAL A 113 5.82 -12.36 13.10
N ASN A 114 4.93 -11.51 12.57
CA ASN A 114 3.89 -10.82 13.34
C ASN A 114 2.61 -11.68 13.56
N GLY A 115 2.61 -12.96 13.15
CA GLY A 115 1.49 -13.88 13.34
C GLY A 115 0.21 -13.48 12.61
N THR A 116 0.35 -12.74 11.50
CA THR A 116 -0.77 -12.24 10.68
C THR A 116 -1.11 -13.19 9.52
N ILE A 117 -0.24 -14.15 9.22
CA ILE A 117 -0.41 -15.24 8.23
C ILE A 117 0.01 -16.57 8.87
#